data_AF-A0A9E5T954-F1
#
_entry.id   AF-A0A9E5T954-F1
#
_cell.length_a   1.000
_cell.length_b   1.000
_cell.length_c   1.000
_cell.angle_alpha   90.00
_cell.angle_beta   90.00
_cell.angle_gamma   90.00
#
_symmetry.space_group_name_H-M   'P 1'
#
loop_
_entity.id
_entity.type
_entity.pdbx_description
1 polymer ?
#
loop_
_entity_poly.entity_id
_entity_poly.type
_entity_poly.pdbx_seq_one_letter_code
_entity_poly.pdbx_strand_id
1 'polypeptide(L)'
;LLGAGDGVPGLHPPPEHLREVVLRVSIADPRREVVQRFTRQLAPLITSGPAGIAGYAQGRSPVRPVYAYWPTVVSKELVLPKVTVRRADQWAVGLNETGER
;
A
#
# COMPACT_ATOMS: atom_id res chain seq x y z
N LEU A 1 5.27 -2.26 -19.14
CA LEU A 1 6.38 -1.82 -18.28
C LEU A 1 5.82 -1.30 -16.96
N LEU A 2 6.29 -1.80 -15.81
CA LEU A 2 5.86 -1.29 -14.50
C LEU A 2 6.10 0.23 -14.42
N GLY A 3 5.05 1.01 -14.15
CA GLY A 3 5.11 2.49 -14.14
C GLY A 3 4.67 3.18 -15.44
N ALA A 4 4.36 2.44 -16.51
CA ALA A 4 3.90 2.98 -17.80
C ALA A 4 2.36 3.15 -17.92
N GLY A 5 1.63 3.13 -16.80
CA GLY A 5 0.15 3.14 -16.81
C GLY A 5 -0.49 1.75 -16.70
N ASP A 6 0.32 0.67 -16.65
CA ASP A 6 -0.13 -0.73 -16.58
C ASP A 6 -0.74 -1.15 -15.22
N GLY A 7 -0.91 -0.22 -14.27
CA GLY A 7 -1.42 -0.53 -12.92
C GLY A 7 -2.86 -1.05 -12.91
N VAL A 8 -3.63 -0.78 -13.96
CA VAL A 8 -4.99 -1.29 -14.20
C VAL A 8 -5.11 -1.67 -15.68
N PRO A 9 -5.24 -2.97 -16.01
CA PRO A 9 -5.41 -3.39 -17.40
C PRO A 9 -6.60 -2.70 -18.07
N GLY A 10 -6.39 -2.16 -19.27
CA GLY A 10 -7.47 -1.60 -20.11
C GLY A 10 -7.91 -0.17 -19.80
N LEU A 11 -7.29 0.52 -18.84
CA LEU A 11 -7.65 1.90 -18.52
C LEU A 11 -7.06 2.93 -19.51
N HIS A 12 -5.84 2.70 -19.97
CA HIS A 12 -5.13 3.59 -20.89
C HIS A 12 -4.35 2.79 -21.95
N PRO A 13 -4.27 3.26 -23.21
CA PRO A 13 -3.35 2.69 -24.18
C PRO A 13 -1.90 2.88 -23.72
N PRO A 14 -0.99 1.92 -23.98
CA PRO A 14 0.42 2.05 -23.61
C PRO A 14 1.01 3.31 -24.27
N PRO A 15 1.72 4.17 -23.52
CA PRO A 15 2.29 5.39 -24.10
C PRO A 15 3.42 5.05 -25.08
N GLU A 16 3.44 5.72 -26.23
CA GLU A 16 4.53 5.62 -27.21
C GLU A 16 5.75 6.44 -26.75
N HIS A 17 6.97 5.97 -27.04
CA HIS A 17 8.23 6.67 -26.77
C HIS A 17 8.52 7.06 -25.29
N LEU A 18 8.12 6.24 -24.32
CA LEU A 18 8.44 6.46 -22.90
C LEU A 18 9.95 6.55 -22.65
N ARG A 19 10.39 7.68 -22.09
CA ARG A 19 11.78 7.91 -21.66
C ARG A 19 11.98 7.76 -20.15
N GLU A 20 10.93 7.99 -19.37
CA GLU A 20 10.92 7.92 -17.90
C GLU A 20 9.54 7.48 -17.42
N VAL A 21 9.48 6.81 -16.25
CA VAL A 21 8.23 6.38 -15.61
C VAL A 21 8.25 6.72 -14.12
N VAL A 22 7.11 7.08 -13.57
CA VAL A 22 6.95 7.30 -12.12
C VAL A 22 6.23 6.10 -11.51
N LEU A 23 6.91 5.41 -10.61
CA LEU A 23 6.31 4.32 -9.85
C LEU A 23 5.72 4.85 -8.54
N ARG A 24 4.41 4.69 -8.36
CA ARG A 24 3.72 4.91 -7.07
C ARG A 24 3.36 3.56 -6.47
N VAL A 25 3.87 3.29 -5.27
CA VAL A 25 3.60 2.03 -4.55
C VAL A 25 2.87 2.35 -3.26
N SER A 26 1.85 1.55 -2.93
CA SER A 26 1.14 1.61 -1.66
C SER A 26 1.00 0.21 -1.11
N ILE A 27 1.02 0.08 0.22
CA ILE A 27 0.90 -1.20 0.92
C ILE A 27 -0.16 -1.08 2.01
N ALA A 28 -0.95 -2.13 2.17
CA ALA A 28 -1.87 -2.31 3.29
C ALA A 28 -1.72 -3.75 3.80
N ASP A 29 -1.51 -3.92 5.09
CA ASP A 29 -1.50 -5.22 5.77
C ASP A 29 -2.17 -5.02 7.15
N PRO A 30 -2.97 -5.98 7.64
CA PRO A 30 -3.51 -5.92 9.01
C PRO A 30 -2.44 -5.81 10.10
N ARG A 31 -1.22 -6.30 9.83
CA ARG A 31 -0.07 -6.26 10.75
C ARG A 31 0.77 -5.02 10.48
N ARG A 32 0.91 -4.19 11.49
CA ARG A 32 1.64 -2.92 11.36
C ARG A 32 3.12 -3.14 11.09
N GLU A 33 3.70 -4.21 11.63
CA GLU A 33 5.12 -4.57 11.54
C GLU A 33 5.53 -4.80 10.08
N VAL A 34 4.65 -5.41 9.29
CA VAL A 34 4.86 -5.67 7.86
C VAL A 34 4.95 -4.36 7.09
N VAL A 35 3.99 -3.45 7.31
CA VAL A 35 3.98 -2.12 6.69
C VAL A 35 5.20 -1.31 7.14
N GLN A 36 5.55 -1.36 8.41
CA GLN A 36 6.75 -0.70 8.92
C GLN A 36 8.03 -1.23 8.26
N ARG A 37 8.16 -2.55 8.11
CA ARG A 37 9.30 -3.18 7.44
C ARG A 37 9.40 -2.73 5.99
N PHE A 38 8.27 -2.72 5.27
CA PHE A 38 8.22 -2.23 3.89
C PHE A 38 8.73 -0.79 3.78
N THR A 39 8.26 0.13 4.63
CA THR A 39 8.72 1.53 4.62
C THR A 39 10.22 1.69 4.88
N ARG A 40 10.84 0.76 5.65
CA ARG A 40 12.30 0.76 5.89
C ARG A 40 13.10 0.22 4.71
N GLN A 41 12.53 -0.70 3.92
CA GLN A 41 13.25 -1.36 2.83
C GLN A 41 13.23 -0.57 1.51
N LEU A 42 12.27 0.35 1.34
CA LEU A 42 12.15 1.17 0.14
C LEU A 42 13.34 2.13 -0.07
N ALA A 43 13.86 2.73 1.00
CA ALA A 43 15.01 3.63 0.89
C ALA A 43 16.29 2.91 0.44
N PRO A 44 16.68 1.76 1.04
CA PRO A 44 17.79 0.93 0.54
C PRO A 44 17.64 0.50 -0.92
N LEU A 45 16.42 0.14 -1.36
CA LEU A 45 16.16 -0.24 -2.75
C LEU A 45 16.50 0.87 -3.74
N ILE A 46 16.23 2.13 -3.38
CA ILE A 46 16.55 3.30 -4.20
C ILE A 46 18.06 3.53 -4.24
N THR A 47 18.72 3.49 -3.08
CA THR A 47 20.15 3.84 -2.97
C THR A 47 21.10 2.73 -3.42
N SER A 48 20.64 1.48 -3.43
CA SER A 48 21.40 0.30 -3.84
C SER A 48 20.88 -0.33 -5.14
N GLY A 49 19.98 0.37 -5.84
CA GLY A 49 19.39 -0.09 -7.09
C GLY A 49 20.33 0.05 -8.30
N PRO A 50 19.91 -0.43 -9.49
CA PRO A 50 20.62 -0.25 -10.74
C PRO A 50 21.05 1.19 -11.00
N ALA A 51 22.21 1.36 -11.66
CA ALA A 51 22.70 2.67 -12.09
C ALA A 51 21.62 3.39 -12.93
N GLY A 52 21.27 4.62 -12.53
CA GLY A 52 20.20 5.42 -13.16
C GLY A 52 18.93 5.59 -12.32
N ILE A 53 18.80 4.88 -11.19
CA ILE A 53 17.72 5.15 -10.22
C ILE A 53 18.09 6.37 -9.36
N ALA A 54 17.57 7.53 -9.71
CA ALA A 54 17.57 8.71 -8.84
C ALA A 54 16.21 8.78 -8.13
N GLY A 55 16.11 8.19 -6.94
CA GLY A 55 14.84 8.17 -6.20
C GLY A 55 14.71 9.32 -5.22
N TYR A 56 13.82 10.27 -5.51
CA TYR A 56 13.24 11.15 -4.50
C TYR A 56 12.19 10.37 -3.71
N ALA A 57 12.61 9.60 -2.71
CA ALA A 57 11.66 9.13 -1.70
C ALA A 57 11.34 10.28 -0.76
N GLN A 58 10.05 10.54 -0.54
CA GLN A 58 9.58 11.33 0.61
C GLN A 58 9.83 10.54 1.92
N GLY A 59 11.09 10.30 2.26
CA GLY A 59 11.54 9.62 3.46
C GLY A 59 10.77 8.33 3.79
N ARG A 60 10.70 8.03 5.09
CA ARG A 60 9.91 6.92 5.63
C ARG A 60 8.47 7.38 5.86
N SER A 61 7.54 6.92 5.05
CA SER A 61 6.12 7.25 5.23
C SER A 61 5.59 6.79 6.59
N PRO A 62 4.83 7.62 7.33
CA PRO A 62 4.25 7.23 8.60
C PRO A 62 3.20 6.14 8.40
N VAL A 63 3.28 5.07 9.20
CA VAL A 63 2.30 3.99 9.17
C VAL A 63 1.04 4.42 9.91
N ARG A 64 -0.08 4.50 9.19
CA ARG A 64 -1.38 4.95 9.70
C ARG A 64 -2.43 3.85 9.52
N PRO A 65 -3.37 3.68 10.46
CA PRO A 65 -4.59 2.94 10.21
C PRO A 65 -5.34 3.55 9.02
N VAL A 66 -5.87 2.71 8.13
CA VAL A 66 -6.64 3.13 6.95
C VAL A 66 -8.06 2.58 7.06
N TYR A 67 -9.03 3.42 6.71
CA TYR A 67 -10.42 2.99 6.55
C TYR A 67 -10.63 2.66 5.08
N ALA A 68 -10.96 1.41 4.77
CA ALA A 68 -11.32 1.01 3.41
C ALA A 68 -12.78 1.39 3.14
N TYR A 69 -13.00 2.10 2.03
CA TYR A 69 -14.33 2.41 1.52
C TYR A 69 -14.56 1.64 0.22
N TRP A 70 -15.73 1.00 0.09
CA TRP A 70 -16.13 0.29 -1.12
C TRP A 70 -17.21 1.10 -1.85
N PRO A 71 -16.85 1.93 -2.84
CA PRO A 71 -17.84 2.60 -3.68
C PRO A 71 -18.52 1.54 -4.55
N THR A 72 -19.84 1.46 -4.46
CA THR A 72 -20.63 0.50 -5.23
C THR A 72 -21.96 1.11 -5.63
N VAL A 73 -22.45 0.70 -6.80
CA VAL A 73 -23.81 1.02 -7.29
C VAL A 73 -24.83 -0.02 -6.83
N VAL A 74 -24.38 -1.09 -6.17
CA VAL A 74 -25.25 -2.13 -5.63
C VAL A 74 -26.14 -1.54 -4.54
N SER A 75 -27.45 -1.75 -4.68
CA SER A 75 -28.45 -1.31 -3.70
C SER A 75 -28.18 -1.91 -2.33
N LYS A 76 -28.37 -1.12 -1.26
CA LYS A 76 -28.05 -1.53 0.11
C LYS A 76 -28.85 -2.75 0.56
N GLU A 77 -30.07 -2.89 0.07
CA GLU A 77 -31.00 -3.99 0.37
C GLU A 77 -30.46 -5.34 -0.13
N LEU A 78 -29.56 -5.33 -1.11
CA LEU A 78 -28.92 -6.52 -1.66
C LEU A 78 -27.63 -6.91 -0.91
N VAL A 79 -27.21 -6.10 0.07
CA VAL A 79 -25.99 -6.32 0.84
C VAL A 79 -26.35 -6.76 2.25
N LEU A 80 -25.98 -7.98 2.61
CA LEU A 80 -26.06 -8.48 3.99
C LEU A 80 -24.74 -8.18 4.72
N PRO A 81 -24.67 -7.15 5.60
CA PRO A 81 -23.44 -6.80 6.26
C PRO A 81 -23.03 -7.87 7.27
N LYS A 82 -21.80 -8.36 7.15
CA LYS A 82 -21.14 -9.15 8.19
C LYS A 82 -20.26 -8.22 9.01
N VAL A 83 -20.69 -7.94 10.24
CA VAL A 83 -20.00 -7.03 11.14
C VAL A 83 -19.33 -7.82 12.26
N THR A 84 -18.05 -7.56 12.49
CA THR A 84 -17.32 -8.05 13.66
C THR A 84 -16.98 -6.87 14.54
N VAL A 85 -17.54 -6.83 15.75
CA VAL A 85 -17.23 -5.81 16.75
C VAL A 85 -16.04 -6.27 17.57
N ARG A 86 -15.03 -5.41 17.69
CA ARG A 86 -13.86 -5.61 18.56
C ARG A 86 -13.65 -4.36 19.38
N ARG A 87 -13.18 -4.51 20.62
CA ARG A 87 -12.79 -3.38 21.46
C ARG A 87 -11.59 -2.65 20.84
N ALA A 88 -11.44 -1.35 21.11
CA ALA A 88 -10.35 -0.54 20.54
C ALA A 88 -8.95 -1.12 20.79
N ASP A 89 -8.72 -1.71 21.97
CA ASP A 89 -7.46 -2.39 22.31
C ASP A 89 -7.25 -3.68 21.50
N GLN A 90 -8.33 -4.36 21.09
CA GLN A 90 -8.29 -5.56 20.27
C GLN A 90 -8.00 -5.26 18.78
N TRP A 91 -8.33 -4.05 18.30
CA TRP A 91 -7.89 -3.56 16.99
C TRP A 91 -6.38 -3.30 16.97
N ALA A 92 -5.80 -3.00 18.12
CA ALA A 92 -4.38 -2.76 18.29
C ALA A 92 -3.54 -4.04 18.46
N VAL A 93 -4.10 -5.26 18.42
CA VAL A 93 -3.32 -6.48 18.76
C VAL A 93 -2.22 -6.80 17.74
N GLY A 94 -2.27 -6.25 16.53
CA GLY A 94 -1.11 -6.18 15.62
C GLY A 94 -0.09 -5.07 15.96
N LEU A 95 -0.03 -4.60 17.21
CA LEU A 95 0.95 -3.62 17.74
C LEU A 95 1.74 -4.15 18.95
N ASN A 96 1.22 -5.17 19.66
CA ASN A 96 1.73 -5.59 20.97
C ASN A 96 2.26 -7.04 20.99
N GLU A 97 2.27 -7.77 19.87
CA GLU A 97 2.82 -9.14 19.80
C GLU A 97 4.36 -9.17 19.59
N THR A 98 5.05 -8.03 19.71
CA THR A 98 6.53 -7.99 19.86
C THR A 98 6.90 -7.63 21.29
N GLY A 99 6.54 -8.50 22.22
CA GLY A 99 6.96 -8.45 23.61
C GLY A 99 7.14 -9.88 24.12
N GLU A 100 8.40 -10.31 24.16
CA GLU A 100 8.92 -11.52 24.80
C GLU A 100 8.46 -12.87 24.22
N ARG A 101 9.32 -13.44 23.37
CA ARG A 101 10.13 -14.63 23.69
C ARG A 101 11.38 -14.68 22.81
#